data_AF-A0A7C8ZJW4-F1
#
_entry.id   AF-A0A7C8ZJW4-F1
#
_cell.length_a   1.000
_cell.length_b   1.000
_cell.length_c   1.000
_cell.angle_alpha   90.00
_cell.angle_beta   90.00
_cell.angle_gamma   90.00
#
_symmetry.space_group_name_H-M   'P 1'
#
loop_
_entity.id
_entity.type
_entity.pdbx_description
1 polymer ?
#
loop_
_entity_poly.entity_id
_entity_poly.type
_entity_poly.pdbx_seq_one_letter_code
_entity_poly.pdbx_strand_id
1 'polypeptide(L)'
;DVALAHILVYETPSASGRYLCAEDVLHRGEVCEILAKFFPEYPVPTKCSDEVNPRAKPYKFSNQKLKDLGLEFTPVKQCLYDTVKSLQEKGHLLVPAQQDQDNAVRIQS
;
A
#
# COMPACT_ATOMS: atom_id res chain seq x y z
N ASP A 1 9.49 -1.68 6.17
CA ASP A 1 9.50 -0.93 7.46
C ASP A 1 9.13 -1.78 8.66
N VAL A 2 7.93 -2.39 8.70
CA VAL A 2 7.45 -3.12 9.89
C VAL A 2 8.44 -4.17 10.39
N ALA A 3 9.00 -5.01 9.49
CA ALA A 3 10.00 -6.01 9.89
C ALA A 3 11.29 -5.38 10.46
N LEU A 4 11.77 -4.30 9.84
CA LEU A 4 12.92 -3.54 10.34
C LEU A 4 12.62 -2.90 11.71
N ALA A 5 11.40 -2.39 11.92
CA ALA A 5 10.98 -1.86 13.21
C ALA A 5 11.02 -2.91 14.32
N HIS A 6 10.65 -4.17 14.02
CA HIS A 6 10.76 -5.27 14.98
C HIS A 6 12.21 -5.55 15.38
N ILE A 7 13.10 -5.64 14.39
CA ILE A 7 14.55 -5.84 14.63
C ILE A 7 15.09 -4.67 15.45
N LEU A 8 14.80 -3.44 15.03
CA LEU A 8 15.29 -2.22 15.67
C LEU A 8 14.87 -2.12 17.15
N VAL A 9 13.60 -2.39 17.45
CA VAL A 9 13.09 -2.37 18.84
C VAL A 9 13.68 -3.53 19.66
N TYR A 10 13.92 -4.68 19.05
CA TYR A 10 14.56 -5.82 19.72
C TYR A 10 16.03 -5.54 20.05
N GLU A 11 16.77 -4.94 19.13
CA GLU A 11 18.22 -4.71 19.26
C GLU A 11 18.58 -3.46 20.07
N THR A 12 17.65 -2.52 20.24
CA THR A 12 17.90 -1.26 20.99
C THR A 12 17.69 -1.47 22.50
N PRO A 13 18.74 -1.45 23.35
CA PRO A 13 18.60 -1.75 24.78
C PRO A 13 17.74 -0.74 25.56
N SER A 14 17.64 0.50 25.08
CA SER A 14 16.82 1.54 25.67
C SER A 14 15.35 1.49 25.23
N ALA A 15 15.00 0.61 24.29
CA ALA A 15 13.63 0.47 23.82
C ALA A 15 12.74 -0.08 24.93
N SER A 16 11.56 0.54 25.11
CA SER A 16 10.66 0.16 26.20
C SER A 16 9.21 0.52 25.88
N GLY A 17 8.27 -0.29 26.36
CA GLY A 17 6.84 -0.06 26.19
C GLY A 17 6.36 -0.25 24.75
N ARG A 18 5.47 0.64 24.29
CA ARG A 18 4.76 0.52 23.00
C ARG A 18 5.34 1.45 21.94
N TYR A 19 5.26 1.03 20.67
CA TYR A 19 5.69 1.77 19.49
C TYR A 19 4.59 1.72 18.43
N LEU A 20 4.15 2.89 17.93
CA LEU A 20 3.20 2.99 16.84
C LEU A 20 3.94 2.96 15.50
N CYS A 21 3.77 1.88 14.73
CA CYS A 21 4.37 1.71 13.41
C CYS A 21 3.35 1.98 12.30
N ALA A 22 3.23 3.24 11.89
CA ALA A 22 2.36 3.69 10.82
C ALA A 22 3.02 4.88 10.09
N GLU A 23 2.87 4.98 8.76
CA GLU A 23 3.48 6.04 7.95
C GLU A 23 2.51 7.21 7.70
N ASP A 24 1.32 6.94 7.15
CA ASP A 24 0.32 7.96 6.78
C ASP A 24 -1.13 7.49 7.04
N VAL A 25 -2.08 8.42 7.03
CA VAL A 25 -3.53 8.16 7.08
C VAL A 25 -4.18 8.66 5.80
N LEU A 26 -4.71 7.74 5.00
CA LEU A 26 -5.42 8.06 3.76
C LEU A 26 -6.92 7.79 3.86
N HIS A 27 -7.73 8.66 3.27
CA HIS A 27 -9.12 8.34 2.95
C HIS A 27 -9.16 7.24 1.87
N ARG A 28 -10.17 6.36 1.89
CA ARG A 28 -10.30 5.28 0.88
C ARG A 28 -10.31 5.80 -0.56
N GLY A 29 -10.95 6.95 -0.78
CA GLY A 29 -10.93 7.64 -2.07
C GLY A 29 -9.52 8.00 -2.54
N GLU A 30 -8.63 8.44 -1.64
CA GLU A 30 -7.23 8.74 -2.00
C GLU A 30 -6.45 7.48 -2.37
N VAL A 31 -6.71 6.36 -1.68
CA VAL A 31 -6.14 5.05 -2.05
C VAL A 31 -6.56 4.65 -3.46
N CYS A 32 -7.87 4.73 -3.77
CA CYS A 32 -8.38 4.44 -5.11
C CYS A 32 -7.79 5.37 -6.17
N GLU A 33 -7.68 6.67 -5.89
CA GLU A 33 -7.08 7.65 -6.79
C GLU A 33 -5.59 7.35 -7.07
N ILE A 34 -4.82 6.94 -6.06
CA ILE A 34 -3.42 6.52 -6.24
C ILE A 34 -3.33 5.27 -7.13
N LEU A 35 -4.14 4.25 -6.84
CA LEU A 35 -4.14 3.00 -7.59
C LEU A 35 -4.56 3.21 -9.05
N ALA A 36 -5.61 3.99 -9.30
CA ALA A 36 -6.08 4.30 -10.64
C ALA A 36 -5.04 5.10 -11.47
N LYS A 37 -4.23 5.93 -10.81
CA LYS A 37 -3.14 6.68 -11.48
C LYS A 37 -1.97 5.77 -11.86
N PHE A 38 -1.58 4.84 -10.98
CA PHE A 38 -0.46 3.93 -11.25
C PHE A 38 -0.82 2.80 -12.21
N PHE A 39 -2.06 2.32 -12.15
CA PHE A 39 -2.51 1.14 -12.88
C PHE A 39 -3.84 1.41 -13.59
N PRO A 40 -3.86 2.27 -14.62
CA PRO A 40 -5.08 2.61 -15.36
C PRO A 40 -5.70 1.41 -16.08
N GLU A 41 -4.97 0.30 -16.22
CA GLU A 41 -5.46 -0.95 -16.79
C GLU A 41 -6.51 -1.67 -15.93
N TYR A 42 -6.60 -1.39 -14.64
CA TYR A 42 -7.56 -2.03 -13.74
C TYR A 42 -8.82 -1.20 -13.53
N PRO A 43 -9.99 -1.84 -13.34
CA PRO A 43 -11.26 -1.16 -13.09
C PRO A 43 -11.36 -0.69 -11.63
N VAL A 44 -10.45 0.19 -11.19
CA VAL A 44 -10.45 0.75 -9.83
C VAL A 44 -11.66 1.68 -9.67
N PRO A 45 -12.48 1.53 -8.62
CA PRO A 45 -13.64 2.40 -8.40
C PRO A 45 -13.23 3.86 -8.21
N THR A 46 -13.93 4.77 -8.90
CA THR A 46 -13.69 6.22 -8.83
C THR A 46 -14.75 6.98 -8.02
N LYS A 47 -15.84 6.31 -7.63
CA LYS A 47 -16.94 6.90 -6.85
C LYS A 47 -16.95 6.38 -5.42
N CYS A 48 -17.16 7.30 -4.48
CA CYS A 48 -17.37 6.97 -3.07
C CYS A 48 -18.82 6.53 -2.86
N SER A 49 -19.06 5.52 -2.02
CA SER A 49 -20.42 5.08 -1.69
C SER A 49 -21.21 6.10 -0.87
N ASP A 50 -20.49 6.95 -0.14
CA ASP A 50 -21.06 8.09 0.58
C ASP A 50 -20.74 9.37 -0.19
N GLU A 51 -21.76 9.92 -0.85
CA GLU A 51 -21.71 11.18 -1.59
C GLU A 51 -22.36 12.33 -0.81
N VAL A 52 -22.93 12.06 0.38
CA VAL A 52 -23.69 13.04 1.17
C VAL A 52 -22.78 13.70 2.19
N ASN A 53 -21.95 12.93 2.88
CA ASN A 53 -21.07 13.45 3.91
C ASN A 53 -19.73 13.93 3.33
N PRO A 54 -19.10 14.95 3.95
CA PRO A 54 -17.76 15.35 3.56
C PRO A 54 -16.77 14.19 3.80
N ARG A 55 -15.72 14.09 2.96
CA ARG A 55 -14.63 13.13 3.17
C ARG A 55 -14.09 13.25 4.59
N ALA A 56 -14.00 12.12 5.29
CA ALA A 56 -13.45 12.08 6.64
C ALA A 56 -12.01 12.60 6.62
N LYS A 57 -11.70 13.51 7.55
CA LYS A 57 -10.35 14.07 7.66
C LYS A 57 -9.41 13.03 8.27
N PRO A 58 -8.16 12.94 7.80
CA PRO A 58 -7.12 12.15 8.45
C PRO A 58 -6.99 12.50 9.93
N TYR A 59 -6.98 11.50 10.81
CA TYR A 59 -6.69 11.71 12.22
C TYR A 59 -5.19 11.96 12.42
N LYS A 60 -4.85 12.63 13.52
CA LYS A 60 -3.45 12.87 13.89
C LYS A 60 -2.92 11.73 14.73
N PHE A 61 -1.70 11.28 14.43
CA PHE A 61 -0.95 10.34 15.26
C PHE A 61 0.52 10.76 15.31
N SER A 62 1.30 10.14 16.19
CA SER A 62 2.75 10.30 16.23
C SER A 62 3.44 8.94 16.14
N ASN A 63 4.31 8.80 15.14
CA ASN A 63 5.28 7.70 15.00
C ASN A 63 6.68 8.13 15.47
N GLN A 64 6.80 9.27 16.16
CA GLN A 64 8.08 9.89 16.51
C GLN A 64 8.99 8.93 17.28
N LYS A 65 8.43 8.13 18.18
CA LYS A 65 9.21 7.18 18.98
C LYS A 65 9.98 6.14 18.15
N LEU A 66 9.48 5.75 16.98
CA LEU A 66 10.23 4.88 16.05
C LEU A 66 11.24 5.68 15.22
N LYS A 67 10.89 6.90 14.81
CA LYS A 67 11.81 7.81 14.11
C LYS A 67 13.01 8.17 14.98
N ASP A 68 12.81 8.36 16.27
CA ASP A 68 13.88 8.63 17.26
C ASP A 68 14.85 7.45 17.41
N LEU A 69 14.41 6.22 17.08
CA LEU A 69 15.28 5.05 16.99
C LEU A 69 16.01 4.95 15.63
N GLY A 70 15.77 5.87 14.71
CA GLY A 70 16.36 5.89 13.36
C GLY A 70 15.54 5.16 12.30
N LEU A 71 14.28 4.79 12.57
CA LEU A 71 13.43 4.18 11.55
C LEU A 71 12.95 5.22 10.54
N GLU A 72 13.24 4.97 9.26
CA GLU A 72 12.65 5.67 8.13
C GLU A 72 11.44 4.89 7.59
N PHE A 73 10.39 5.60 7.21
CA PHE A 73 9.18 5.00 6.67
C PHE A 73 9.12 5.17 5.15
N THR A 74 8.78 4.09 4.47
CA THR A 74 8.47 4.04 3.05
C THR A 74 7.15 4.75 2.77
N PRO A 75 7.09 5.74 1.87
CA PRO A 75 5.84 6.43 1.54
C PRO A 75 4.76 5.46 1.07
N VAL A 76 3.52 5.62 1.56
CA VAL A 76 2.38 4.74 1.24
C VAL A 76 2.15 4.54 -0.26
N LYS A 77 2.43 5.54 -1.10
CA LYS A 77 2.33 5.42 -2.57
C LYS A 77 3.26 4.34 -3.14
N GLN A 78 4.49 4.26 -2.64
CA GLN A 78 5.46 3.23 -3.04
C GLN A 78 4.99 1.85 -2.58
N CYS A 79 4.54 1.74 -1.33
CA CYS A 79 3.98 0.50 -0.78
C CYS A 79 2.79 -0.03 -1.59
N LEU A 80 1.86 0.85 -1.99
CA LEU A 80 0.72 0.49 -2.83
C LEU A 80 1.16 0.02 -4.23
N TYR A 81 2.14 0.71 -4.84
CA TYR A 81 2.69 0.34 -6.13
C TYR A 81 3.35 -1.05 -6.09
N ASP A 82 4.25 -1.28 -5.12
CA ASP A 82 4.98 -2.54 -4.97
C ASP A 82 4.03 -3.71 -4.67
N THR A 83 2.95 -3.45 -3.92
CA THR A 83 1.91 -4.46 -3.66
C THR A 83 1.28 -4.95 -4.96
N VAL A 84 0.84 -4.03 -5.83
CA VAL A 84 0.22 -4.40 -7.11
C VAL A 84 1.23 -5.08 -8.05
N LYS A 85 2.48 -4.61 -8.09
CA LYS A 85 3.55 -5.27 -8.85
C LYS A 85 3.79 -6.70 -8.38
N SER A 86 3.88 -6.92 -7.06
CA SER A 86 4.03 -8.26 -6.50
C SER A 86 2.84 -9.18 -6.84
N LEU A 87 1.62 -8.64 -6.86
CA LEU A 87 0.42 -9.39 -7.27
C LEU A 87 0.42 -9.72 -8.77
N GLN A 88 0.89 -8.81 -9.63
CA GLN A 88 1.08 -9.05 -11.07
C GLN A 88 2.11 -10.17 -11.31
N GLU A 89 3.29 -10.06 -10.69
CA GLU A 89 4.39 -11.03 -10.85
C GLU A 89 4.02 -12.44 -10.39
N LYS A 90 3.14 -12.55 -9.38
CA LYS A 90 2.64 -13.83 -8.86
C LYS A 90 1.38 -14.34 -9.56
N GLY A 91 0.92 -13.64 -10.60
CA GLY A 91 -0.23 -14.06 -11.41
C GLY A 91 -1.60 -13.88 -10.73
N HIS A 92 -1.68 -13.10 -9.65
CA HIS A 92 -2.95 -12.81 -8.97
C HIS A 92 -3.73 -11.67 -9.64
N LEU A 93 -3.02 -10.78 -10.34
CA LEU A 93 -3.61 -9.73 -11.15
C LEU A 93 -3.06 -9.83 -12.57
N LEU A 94 -3.95 -10.06 -13.53
CA LEU A 94 -3.58 -10.17 -14.94
C LEU A 94 -3.32 -8.77 -15.51
N VAL A 95 -2.17 -8.58 -16.13
CA VAL A 95 -1.91 -7.41 -16.97
C VAL A 95 -2.59 -7.65 -18.32
N PRO A 96 -3.36 -6.69 -18.90
CA PRO A 96 -4.06 -6.93 -20.16
C PRO A 96 -3.17 -7.44 -21.30
N ALA A 97 -1.89 -7.00 -21.36
CA ALA A 97 -0.94 -7.49 -22.35
C ALA A 97 -0.58 -8.99 -22.22
N GLN A 98 -0.78 -9.59 -21.03
CA GLN A 98 -0.58 -11.03 -20.79
C GLN A 98 -1.86 -11.84 -21.04
N GLN A 99 -3.04 -11.21 -20.99
CA GLN A 99 -4.31 -11.89 -21.30
C GLN A 99 -4.36 -12.38 -22.75
N ASP A 100 -3.82 -11.60 -23.68
CA ASP A 100 -3.76 -11.99 -25.09
C ASP A 100 -2.80 -13.16 -25.34
N GLN A 101 -1.71 -13.25 -24.57
CA GLN A 101 -0.72 -14.33 -24.68
C GLN A 101 -1.21 -15.64 -24.04
N ASP A 102 -1.77 -15.58 -22.83
CA ASP A 102 -2.31 -16.77 -22.15
C ASP A 102 -3.52 -17.35 -22.89
N ASN A 103 -4.38 -16.48 -23.44
CA ASN A 103 -5.49 -16.93 -24.29
C ASN A 103 -4.99 -17.57 -25.59
N ALA A 104 -3.95 -17.02 -26.22
CA ALA A 104 -3.36 -17.60 -27.43
C ALA A 104 -2.74 -18.99 -27.19
N VAL A 105 -2.05 -19.19 -26.06
CA VAL A 105 -1.47 -20.49 -25.68
C VAL A 105 -2.56 -21.52 -25.40
N ARG A 106 -3.66 -21.11 -24.74
CA ARG A 106 -4.78 -22.00 -24.40
C ARG A 106 -5.61 -22.44 -25.61
N ILE A 107 -5.70 -21.63 -26.66
CA ILE A 107 -6.43 -21.99 -27.90
C ILE A 107 -5.63 -22.97 -28.76
N GLN A 108 -4.31 -23.04 -28.60
CA GLN A 108 -3.41 -23.90 -29.38
C GLN A 108 -3.13 -25.28 -28.73
N SER A 109 -3.74 -25.59 -27.57
CA SER A 109 -3.61 -26.87 -26.85
C SER A 109 -4.89 -27.69 -26.96
#